data_AF-A0A397BXP0-F1
#
_entry.id   AF-A0A397BXP0-F1
#
_cell.length_a   1.000
_cell.length_b   1.000
_cell.length_c   1.000
_cell.angle_alpha   90.00
_cell.angle_beta   90.00
_cell.angle_gamma   90.00
#
_symmetry.space_group_name_H-M   'P 1'
#
loop_
_entity.id
_entity.type
_entity.pdbx_description
1 polymer ?
#
loop_
_entity_poly.entity_id
_entity_poly.type
_entity_poly.pdbx_seq_one_letter_code
_entity_poly.pdbx_strand_id
1 'polypeptide(L)'
;MHRARAPLPLERRAFLSTALSAAGEPKKHVLYKSHMPTSPLQKIVVAVGSAVSVFTNPERGDMLAALGDVTGAVALRKMHLKMSSDPVGMQILAEKPRFRSNVVDIDALRDLPRNTFGYAYTQFMDAHGFEADGRADVKFVDDPELAYVLQRYRELHDFWHVLFGLPPTEFSEIALKYVELVQTGLPVCALSGFVGPLRLSSRT
;
A
#
# COMPACT_ATOMS: atom_id res chain seq x y z
N MET A 1 34.52 -54.63 29.79
CA MET A 1 34.66 -54.10 28.41
C MET A 1 33.93 -52.77 28.33
N HIS A 2 34.63 -51.64 28.50
CA HIS A 2 34.07 -50.30 28.28
C HIS A 2 35.08 -49.50 27.46
N ARG A 3 34.77 -49.23 26.18
CA ARG A 3 35.52 -48.31 25.32
C ARG A 3 34.95 -46.90 25.48
N ALA A 4 35.73 -46.01 26.07
CA ALA A 4 35.44 -44.57 26.04
C ALA A 4 35.64 -44.03 24.61
N ARG A 5 34.68 -43.25 24.11
CA ARG A 5 34.79 -42.50 22.85
C ARG A 5 35.76 -41.34 23.03
N ALA A 6 36.79 -41.27 22.18
CA ALA A 6 37.71 -40.14 22.13
C ALA A 6 36.98 -38.87 21.64
N PRO A 7 37.27 -37.69 22.21
CA PRO A 7 36.74 -36.42 21.71
C PRO A 7 37.36 -36.09 20.34
N LEU A 8 36.55 -35.50 19.47
CA LEU A 8 36.96 -35.08 18.12
C LEU A 8 38.09 -34.03 18.19
N PRO A 9 39.05 -34.04 17.26
CA PRO A 9 40.15 -33.08 17.21
C PRO A 9 39.65 -31.63 17.05
N LEU A 10 40.29 -30.69 17.77
CA LEU A 10 39.97 -29.26 17.80
C LEU A 10 39.96 -28.58 16.41
N GLU A 11 40.67 -29.12 15.42
CA GLU A 11 40.78 -28.52 14.09
C GLU A 11 39.46 -28.53 13.29
N ARG A 12 38.55 -29.48 13.56
CA ARG A 12 37.24 -29.50 12.90
C ARG A 12 36.29 -28.40 13.39
N ARG A 13 36.52 -27.82 14.57
CA ARG A 13 35.70 -26.70 15.09
C ARG A 13 36.04 -25.37 14.42
N ALA A 14 37.30 -25.16 14.03
CA ALA A 14 37.72 -23.94 13.36
C ALA A 14 37.10 -23.83 11.95
N PHE A 15 37.03 -24.93 11.19
CA PHE A 15 36.46 -24.94 9.84
C PHE A 15 34.95 -24.60 9.79
N LEU A 16 34.19 -24.95 10.83
CA LEU A 16 32.76 -24.60 10.92
C LEU A 16 32.52 -23.13 11.28
N SER A 17 33.47 -22.48 11.96
CA SER A 17 33.37 -21.06 12.32
C SER A 17 33.65 -20.14 11.13
N THR A 18 34.52 -20.55 10.20
CA THR A 18 34.88 -19.74 9.03
C THR A 18 33.84 -19.84 7.90
N ALA A 19 33.10 -20.94 7.82
CA ALA A 19 32.08 -21.15 6.79
C ALA A 19 30.83 -20.26 6.96
N LEU A 20 30.54 -19.80 8.19
CA LEU A 20 29.39 -18.94 8.46
C LEU A 20 29.61 -17.47 8.03
N SER A 21 30.85 -17.08 7.73
CA SER A 21 31.22 -15.71 7.33
C SER A 21 31.34 -15.52 5.82
N ALA A 22 31.13 -16.57 5.01
CA ALA A 22 31.29 -16.53 3.55
C ALA A 22 30.00 -16.18 2.79
N ALA A 23 28.84 -16.26 3.45
CA ALA A 23 27.60 -15.70 2.93
C ALA A 23 27.57 -14.23 3.36
N GLY A 24 27.87 -13.31 2.44
CA GLY A 24 27.63 -11.89 2.68
C GLY A 24 26.18 -11.66 3.14
N GLU A 25 25.94 -10.57 3.89
CA GLU A 25 24.61 -10.16 4.35
C GLU A 25 23.55 -10.43 3.26
N PRO A 26 22.41 -11.09 3.58
CA PRO A 26 21.40 -11.42 2.60
C PRO A 26 20.99 -10.14 1.88
N LYS A 27 21.37 -10.04 0.60
CA LYS A 27 21.06 -8.88 -0.23
C LYS A 27 19.55 -8.80 -0.36
N LYS A 28 18.96 -7.87 0.39
CA LYS A 28 17.57 -7.49 0.27
C LYS A 28 17.35 -6.94 -1.14
N HIS A 29 16.73 -7.72 -2.02
CA HIS A 29 16.49 -7.34 -3.40
C HIS A 29 15.39 -6.27 -3.49
N VAL A 30 15.72 -5.13 -4.10
CA VAL A 30 14.75 -4.09 -4.47
C VAL A 30 13.92 -4.62 -5.63
N LEU A 31 12.59 -4.68 -5.46
CA LEU A 31 11.68 -5.32 -6.41
C LEU A 31 11.03 -4.31 -7.37
N TYR A 32 10.94 -3.05 -6.96
CA TYR A 32 10.44 -1.91 -7.73
C TYR A 32 11.03 -0.62 -7.13
N LYS A 33 10.95 0.50 -7.85
CA LYS A 33 11.68 1.75 -7.56
C LYS A 33 11.58 2.23 -6.10
N SER A 34 10.38 2.17 -5.50
CA SER A 34 10.10 2.61 -4.13
C SER A 34 10.19 1.49 -3.08
N HIS A 35 10.52 0.26 -3.47
CA HIS A 35 10.49 -0.91 -2.59
C HIS A 35 11.50 -0.77 -1.44
N MET A 36 11.01 -0.94 -0.22
CA MET A 36 11.78 -1.00 1.01
C MET A 36 11.64 -2.40 1.62
N PRO A 37 12.62 -3.30 1.40
CA PRO A 37 12.49 -4.68 1.84
C PRO A 37 12.47 -4.80 3.37
N THR A 38 11.43 -5.44 3.91
CA THR A 38 11.20 -5.54 5.36
C THR A 38 11.09 -6.98 5.83
N SER A 39 11.66 -7.28 7.00
CA SER A 39 11.42 -8.56 7.67
C SER A 39 10.02 -8.58 8.31
N PRO A 40 9.47 -9.75 8.67
CA PRO A 40 8.19 -9.83 9.37
C PRO A 40 8.15 -8.99 10.66
N LEU A 41 9.25 -8.97 11.43
CA LEU A 41 9.35 -8.12 12.63
C LEU A 41 9.34 -6.63 12.27
N GLN A 42 10.06 -6.23 11.22
CA GLN A 42 10.05 -4.85 10.73
C GLN A 42 8.64 -4.43 10.28
N LYS A 43 7.88 -5.33 9.63
CA LYS A 43 6.48 -5.06 9.26
C LYS A 43 5.58 -4.86 10.47
N ILE A 44 5.75 -5.65 11.53
CA ILE A 44 5.00 -5.47 12.78
C ILE A 44 5.32 -4.11 13.39
N VAL A 45 6.60 -3.73 13.45
CA VAL A 45 7.02 -2.42 13.99
C VAL A 45 6.43 -1.28 13.15
N VAL A 46 6.49 -1.37 11.82
CA VAL A 46 5.87 -0.39 10.92
C VAL A 46 4.36 -0.33 11.13
N ALA A 47 3.68 -1.46 11.27
CA ALA A 47 2.24 -1.52 11.48
C ALA A 47 1.85 -0.81 12.79
N VAL A 48 2.49 -1.18 13.91
CA VAL A 48 2.19 -0.58 15.22
C VAL A 48 2.53 0.90 15.24
N GLY A 49 3.73 1.27 14.79
CA GLY A 49 4.17 2.67 14.75
C GLY A 49 3.27 3.55 13.88
N SER A 50 2.89 3.04 12.70
CA SER A 50 1.99 3.77 11.79
C SER A 50 0.58 3.89 12.37
N ALA A 51 0.05 2.84 12.98
CA ALA A 51 -1.27 2.88 13.62
C ALA A 51 -1.33 3.90 14.77
N VAL A 52 -0.31 3.92 15.64
CA VAL A 52 -0.20 4.93 16.72
C VAL A 52 -0.05 6.35 16.13
N SER A 53 0.76 6.51 15.08
CA SER A 53 0.94 7.82 14.44
C SER A 53 -0.33 8.35 13.79
N VAL A 54 -1.10 7.51 13.09
CA VAL A 54 -2.38 7.92 12.47
C VAL A 54 -3.43 8.18 13.54
N PHE A 55 -3.46 7.38 14.60
CA PHE A 55 -4.40 7.59 15.71
C PHE A 55 -4.16 8.93 16.41
N THR A 56 -2.91 9.34 16.56
CA THR A 56 -2.54 10.63 17.17
C THR A 56 -2.68 11.80 16.20
N ASN A 57 -2.25 11.64 14.95
CA ASN A 57 -2.35 12.64 13.88
C ASN A 57 -2.89 12.00 12.58
N PRO A 58 -4.20 12.11 12.29
CA PRO A 58 -4.80 11.52 11.09
C PRO A 58 -4.38 12.17 9.78
N GLU A 59 -3.84 13.40 9.81
CA GLU A 59 -3.34 14.08 8.61
C GLU A 59 -2.06 13.42 8.07
N ARG A 60 -1.48 12.47 8.82
CA ARG A 60 -0.36 11.62 8.40
C ARG A 60 -0.80 10.54 7.41
N GLY A 61 -1.20 10.97 6.22
CA GLY A 61 -1.55 10.08 5.11
C GLY A 61 -0.40 9.14 4.70
N ASP A 62 0.85 9.56 4.90
CA ASP A 62 2.04 8.72 4.70
C ASP A 62 2.09 7.52 5.66
N MET A 63 1.70 7.71 6.91
CA MET A 63 1.61 6.64 7.91
C MET A 63 0.41 5.75 7.65
N LEU A 64 -0.73 6.31 7.22
CA LEU A 64 -1.88 5.51 6.78
C LEU A 64 -1.52 4.61 5.58
N ALA A 65 -0.76 5.15 4.63
CA ALA A 65 -0.22 4.40 3.50
C ALA A 65 0.72 3.27 3.97
N ALA A 66 1.69 3.57 4.84
CA ALA A 66 2.60 2.57 5.38
C ALA A 66 1.85 1.45 6.12
N LEU A 67 0.83 1.79 6.91
CA LEU A 67 -0.05 0.82 7.58
C LEU A 67 -0.77 -0.08 6.57
N GLY A 68 -1.28 0.50 5.48
CA GLY A 68 -1.90 -0.24 4.38
C GLY A 68 -0.95 -1.23 3.70
N ASP A 69 0.31 -0.83 3.46
CA ASP A 69 1.32 -1.70 2.84
C ASP A 69 1.54 -2.98 3.65
N VAL A 70 1.70 -2.83 4.98
CA VAL A 70 2.12 -3.94 5.86
C VAL A 70 0.95 -4.80 6.35
N THR A 71 -0.29 -4.31 6.26
CA THR A 71 -1.50 -5.06 6.70
C THR A 71 -2.31 -5.62 5.54
N GLY A 72 -2.12 -5.14 4.31
CA GLY A 72 -2.98 -5.46 3.17
C GLY A 72 -2.79 -6.84 2.53
N ALA A 73 -1.76 -7.61 2.90
CA ALA A 73 -1.31 -8.78 2.11
C ALA A 73 -2.41 -9.78 1.73
N VAL A 74 -3.32 -10.12 2.65
CA VAL A 74 -4.42 -11.06 2.37
C VAL A 74 -5.44 -10.45 1.41
N ALA A 75 -5.84 -9.19 1.63
CA ALA A 75 -6.78 -8.47 0.78
C ALA A 75 -6.21 -8.28 -0.63
N LEU A 76 -4.94 -7.90 -0.75
CA LEU A 76 -4.26 -7.72 -2.03
C LEU A 76 -4.23 -9.01 -2.86
N ARG A 77 -3.96 -10.17 -2.24
CA ARG A 77 -4.03 -11.45 -2.95
C ARG A 77 -5.43 -11.76 -3.47
N LYS A 78 -6.47 -11.45 -2.69
CA LYS A 78 -7.87 -11.61 -3.11
C LYS A 78 -8.22 -10.67 -4.26
N MET A 79 -7.81 -9.40 -4.19
CA MET A 79 -8.00 -8.42 -5.25
C MET A 79 -7.30 -8.86 -6.53
N HIS A 80 -6.03 -9.27 -6.43
CA HIS A 80 -5.25 -9.77 -7.56
C HIS A 80 -5.91 -11.00 -8.20
N LEU A 81 -6.38 -11.96 -7.39
CA LEU A 81 -7.09 -13.14 -7.90
C LEU A 81 -8.39 -12.77 -8.62
N LYS A 82 -9.17 -11.83 -8.07
CA LYS A 82 -10.39 -11.30 -8.69
C LYS A 82 -10.07 -10.65 -10.04
N MET A 83 -9.04 -9.81 -10.09
CA MET A 83 -8.58 -9.19 -11.34
C MET A 83 -8.07 -10.22 -12.36
N SER A 84 -7.33 -11.23 -11.92
CA SER A 84 -6.80 -12.29 -12.80
C SER A 84 -7.89 -13.19 -13.38
N SER A 85 -9.08 -13.19 -12.79
CA SER A 85 -10.23 -13.97 -13.24
C SER A 85 -11.19 -13.17 -14.12
N ASP A 86 -10.87 -11.92 -14.43
CA ASP A 86 -11.66 -11.00 -15.23
C ASP A 86 -10.86 -10.55 -16.47
N PRO A 87 -11.41 -10.57 -17.70
CA PRO A 87 -10.67 -10.18 -18.90
C PRO A 87 -10.08 -8.76 -18.84
N VAL A 88 -10.84 -7.79 -18.31
CA VAL A 88 -10.37 -6.40 -18.16
C VAL A 88 -9.35 -6.32 -17.01
N GLY A 89 -9.60 -7.06 -15.93
CA GLY A 89 -8.64 -7.18 -14.82
C GLY A 89 -7.29 -7.72 -15.27
N MET A 90 -7.26 -8.76 -16.10
CA MET A 90 -6.04 -9.32 -16.68
C MET A 90 -5.31 -8.31 -17.57
N GLN A 91 -6.05 -7.58 -18.41
CA GLN A 91 -5.47 -6.51 -19.24
C GLN A 91 -4.80 -5.44 -18.36
N ILE A 92 -5.47 -5.00 -17.29
CA ILE A 92 -4.92 -4.02 -16.33
C ILE A 92 -3.68 -4.56 -15.61
N LEU A 93 -3.63 -5.85 -15.27
CA LEU A 93 -2.46 -6.47 -14.63
C LEU A 93 -1.28 -6.59 -15.60
N ALA A 94 -1.55 -6.83 -16.89
CA ALA A 94 -0.55 -6.94 -17.94
C ALA A 94 0.04 -5.58 -18.35
N GLU A 95 -0.83 -4.61 -18.66
CA GLU A 95 -0.42 -3.28 -19.14
C GLU A 95 0.08 -2.37 -18.02
N LYS A 96 -0.32 -2.66 -16.79
CA LYS A 96 -0.01 -1.88 -15.58
C LYS A 96 -0.25 -0.35 -15.72
N PRO A 97 -1.38 0.12 -16.29
CA PRO A 97 -1.59 1.56 -16.50
C PRO A 97 -1.53 2.35 -15.21
N ARG A 98 -0.89 3.52 -15.28
CA ARG A 98 -0.58 4.41 -14.16
C ARG A 98 -1.30 5.74 -14.32
N PHE A 99 -1.81 6.29 -13.23
CA PHE A 99 -2.41 7.62 -13.23
C PHE A 99 -1.55 8.57 -12.39
N ARG A 100 -0.60 9.21 -13.06
CA ARG A 100 0.41 10.13 -12.53
C ARG A 100 0.72 11.20 -13.57
N SER A 101 1.18 12.39 -13.15
CA SER A 101 1.44 13.52 -14.06
C SER A 101 2.54 13.22 -15.09
N ASN A 102 3.45 12.28 -14.80
CA ASN A 102 4.51 11.88 -15.71
C ASN A 102 4.06 10.87 -16.78
N VAL A 103 2.82 10.37 -16.71
CA VAL A 103 2.24 9.39 -17.65
C VAL A 103 0.98 9.92 -18.33
N VAL A 104 0.21 10.75 -17.62
CA VAL A 104 -1.04 11.34 -18.11
C VAL A 104 -0.89 12.85 -18.16
N ASP A 105 -1.26 13.44 -19.30
CA ASP A 105 -1.35 14.88 -19.45
C ASP A 105 -2.59 15.40 -18.71
N ILE A 106 -2.39 15.80 -17.45
CA ILE A 106 -3.46 16.29 -16.58
C ILE A 106 -4.00 17.64 -17.08
N ASP A 107 -3.17 18.48 -17.69
CA ASP A 107 -3.60 19.75 -18.26
C ASP A 107 -4.56 19.51 -19.43
N ALA A 108 -4.26 18.56 -20.32
CA ALA A 108 -5.18 18.18 -21.39
C ALA A 108 -6.54 17.66 -20.85
N LEU A 109 -6.59 17.08 -19.64
CA LEU A 109 -7.86 16.68 -19.03
C LEU A 109 -8.73 17.86 -18.59
N ARG A 110 -8.13 19.01 -18.24
CA ARG A 110 -8.84 20.25 -17.89
C ARG A 110 -9.58 20.84 -19.08
N ASP A 111 -9.03 20.63 -20.27
CA ASP A 111 -9.58 21.15 -21.53
C ASP A 111 -10.65 20.24 -22.15
N LEU A 112 -10.92 19.07 -21.54
CA LEU A 112 -11.97 18.18 -22.02
C LEU A 112 -13.38 18.79 -21.87
N PRO A 113 -14.36 18.33 -22.68
CA PRO A 113 -15.74 18.80 -22.55
C PRO A 113 -16.31 18.60 -21.14
N ARG A 114 -17.15 19.53 -20.69
CA ARG A 114 -17.71 19.59 -19.33
C ARG A 114 -18.48 18.33 -18.89
N ASN A 115 -18.99 17.57 -19.84
CA ASN A 115 -19.74 16.33 -19.61
C ASN A 115 -18.85 15.08 -19.56
N THR A 116 -17.53 15.23 -19.52
CA THR A 116 -16.59 14.11 -19.41
C THR A 116 -16.13 13.91 -17.96
N PHE A 117 -15.70 12.69 -17.66
CA PHE A 117 -15.09 12.38 -16.37
C PHE A 117 -13.76 13.13 -16.16
N GLY A 118 -12.92 13.27 -17.19
CA GLY A 118 -11.63 13.95 -17.07
C GLY A 118 -11.77 15.43 -16.67
N TYR A 119 -12.75 16.14 -17.24
CA TYR A 119 -13.09 17.48 -16.80
C TYR A 119 -13.59 17.50 -15.35
N ALA A 120 -14.55 16.63 -14.99
CA ALA A 120 -15.08 16.58 -13.64
C ALA A 120 -13.99 16.26 -12.58
N TYR A 121 -13.07 15.36 -12.92
CA TYR A 121 -11.94 15.00 -12.08
C TYR A 121 -11.01 16.18 -11.84
N THR A 122 -10.55 16.85 -12.90
CA THR A 122 -9.62 17.98 -12.76
C THR A 122 -10.25 19.15 -12.00
N GLN A 123 -11.53 19.46 -12.23
CA GLN A 123 -12.25 20.47 -11.44
C GLN A 123 -12.32 20.11 -9.95
N PHE A 124 -12.50 18.83 -9.61
CA PHE A 124 -12.47 18.37 -8.21
C PHE A 124 -11.09 18.53 -7.60
N MET A 125 -10.04 18.13 -8.32
CA MET A 125 -8.65 18.23 -7.84
C MET A 125 -8.26 19.69 -7.61
N ASP A 126 -8.53 20.56 -8.58
CA ASP A 126 -8.20 21.99 -8.53
C ASP A 126 -8.94 22.72 -7.39
N ALA A 127 -10.22 22.38 -7.17
CA ALA A 127 -11.03 22.98 -6.10
C ALA A 127 -10.51 22.68 -4.69
N HIS A 128 -9.77 21.58 -4.51
CA HIS A 128 -9.26 21.15 -3.21
C HIS A 128 -7.73 21.26 -3.11
N GLY A 129 -7.06 21.77 -4.16
CA GLY A 129 -5.60 21.85 -4.21
C GLY A 129 -4.91 20.49 -4.18
N PHE A 130 -5.56 19.47 -4.74
CA PHE A 130 -5.02 18.12 -4.81
C PHE A 130 -4.25 17.90 -6.12
N GLU A 131 -3.27 17.00 -6.06
CA GLU A 131 -2.48 16.59 -7.22
C GLU A 131 -2.58 15.08 -7.41
N ALA A 132 -2.65 14.60 -8.65
CA ALA A 132 -2.64 13.17 -8.96
C ALA A 132 -1.41 12.46 -8.37
N ASP A 133 -0.28 13.17 -8.29
CA ASP A 133 0.96 12.68 -7.72
C ASP A 133 1.00 12.69 -6.18
N GLY A 134 0.03 13.34 -5.52
CA GLY A 134 -0.04 13.45 -4.07
C GLY A 134 -0.24 12.11 -3.34
N ARG A 135 -0.63 11.05 -4.06
CA ARG A 135 -0.81 9.72 -3.48
C ARG A 135 0.53 9.04 -3.22
N ALA A 136 0.75 8.58 -1.99
CA ALA A 136 2.02 7.97 -1.57
C ALA A 136 2.34 6.69 -2.36
N ASP A 137 3.60 6.53 -2.74
CA ASP A 137 4.10 5.29 -3.33
C ASP A 137 4.07 4.13 -2.33
N VAL A 138 3.76 2.93 -2.83
CA VAL A 138 3.88 1.67 -2.08
C VAL A 138 5.35 1.39 -1.80
N LYS A 139 5.67 0.95 -0.58
CA LYS A 139 7.03 0.73 -0.11
C LYS A 139 7.24 -0.65 0.50
N PHE A 140 6.30 -1.15 1.30
CA PHE A 140 6.54 -2.32 2.17
C PHE A 140 5.83 -3.63 1.72
N VAL A 141 5.42 -3.69 0.45
CA VAL A 141 4.83 -4.89 -0.16
C VAL A 141 5.93 -5.65 -0.93
N ASP A 142 6.29 -6.84 -0.48
CA ASP A 142 7.39 -7.64 -1.05
C ASP A 142 6.97 -8.49 -2.27
N ASP A 143 5.99 -8.01 -3.03
CA ASP A 143 5.48 -8.64 -4.25
C ASP A 143 5.12 -7.54 -5.26
N PRO A 144 5.78 -7.47 -6.44
CA PRO A 144 5.55 -6.42 -7.43
C PRO A 144 4.11 -6.37 -7.96
N GLU A 145 3.45 -7.52 -8.12
CA GLU A 145 2.09 -7.58 -8.63
C GLU A 145 1.10 -7.04 -7.59
N LEU A 146 1.26 -7.46 -6.33
CA LEU A 146 0.44 -6.94 -5.23
C LEU A 146 0.73 -5.46 -4.95
N ALA A 147 1.99 -5.04 -5.07
CA ALA A 147 2.38 -3.63 -4.94
C ALA A 147 1.70 -2.77 -6.02
N TYR A 148 1.66 -3.26 -7.27
CA TYR A 148 0.93 -2.59 -8.34
C TYR A 148 -0.57 -2.49 -8.04
N VAL A 149 -1.21 -3.58 -7.58
CA VAL A 149 -2.63 -3.58 -7.20
C VAL A 149 -2.92 -2.55 -6.10
N LEU A 150 -2.11 -2.51 -5.04
CA LEU A 150 -2.28 -1.55 -3.95
C LEU A 150 -2.07 -0.11 -4.44
N GLN A 151 -1.07 0.09 -5.28
CA GLN A 151 -0.75 1.41 -5.79
C GLN A 151 -1.85 1.94 -6.72
N ARG A 152 -2.40 1.09 -7.59
CA ARG A 152 -3.56 1.43 -8.42
C ARG A 152 -4.76 1.80 -7.56
N TYR A 153 -5.03 1.05 -6.49
CA TYR A 153 -6.08 1.42 -5.53
C TYR A 153 -5.90 2.85 -4.99
N ARG A 154 -4.67 3.25 -4.64
CA ARG A 154 -4.39 4.63 -4.16
C ARG A 154 -4.61 5.68 -5.22
N GLU A 155 -4.16 5.43 -6.44
CA GLU A 155 -4.30 6.38 -7.57
C GLU A 155 -5.77 6.60 -7.95
N LEU A 156 -6.62 5.59 -7.76
CA LEU A 156 -8.06 5.67 -8.07
C LEU A 156 -8.91 6.24 -6.92
N HIS A 157 -8.34 6.50 -5.75
CA HIS A 157 -9.09 6.98 -4.58
C HIS A 157 -9.90 8.25 -4.90
N ASP A 158 -9.24 9.26 -5.49
CA ASP A 158 -9.88 10.53 -5.85
C ASP A 158 -10.92 10.39 -6.96
N PHE A 159 -10.84 9.33 -7.78
CA PHE A 159 -11.86 9.06 -8.78
C PHE A 159 -13.18 8.72 -8.11
N TRP A 160 -13.15 8.00 -6.99
CA TRP A 160 -14.37 7.64 -6.28
C TRP A 160 -15.07 8.84 -5.66
N HIS A 161 -14.33 9.85 -5.18
CA HIS A 161 -14.93 11.11 -4.75
C HIS A 161 -15.75 11.75 -5.87
N VAL A 162 -15.19 11.82 -7.07
CA VAL A 162 -15.84 12.40 -8.25
C VAL A 162 -17.04 11.56 -8.70
N LEU A 163 -16.88 10.25 -8.81
CA LEU A 163 -17.92 9.33 -9.29
C LEU A 163 -19.12 9.26 -8.35
N PHE A 164 -18.91 9.36 -7.03
CA PHE A 164 -19.99 9.35 -6.04
C PHE A 164 -20.46 10.75 -5.63
N GLY A 165 -19.86 11.82 -6.13
CA GLY A 165 -20.19 13.19 -5.73
C GLY A 165 -19.91 13.47 -4.25
N LEU A 166 -18.87 12.85 -3.70
CA LEU A 166 -18.50 12.96 -2.28
C LEU A 166 -17.36 13.99 -2.11
N PRO A 167 -17.59 15.13 -1.42
CA PRO A 167 -16.51 16.06 -1.11
C PRO A 167 -15.49 15.42 -0.14
N PRO A 168 -14.26 15.91 0.00
CA PRO A 168 -13.26 15.36 0.93
C PRO A 168 -13.49 15.84 2.38
N THR A 169 -14.73 15.69 2.86
CA THR A 169 -15.08 15.95 4.28
C THR A 169 -14.84 14.68 5.10
N GLU A 170 -14.63 14.81 6.42
CA GLU A 170 -14.44 13.66 7.31
C GLU A 170 -15.56 12.60 7.17
N PHE A 171 -16.83 13.05 7.10
CA PHE A 171 -17.97 12.15 6.91
C PHE A 171 -17.92 11.43 5.56
N SER A 172 -17.65 12.17 4.48
CA SER A 172 -17.59 11.63 3.13
C SER A 172 -16.40 10.69 2.93
N GLU A 173 -15.26 10.96 3.56
CA GLU A 173 -14.11 10.06 3.64
C GLU A 173 -14.49 8.75 4.31
N ILE A 174 -15.16 8.80 5.46
CA ILE A 174 -15.65 7.60 6.15
C ILE A 174 -16.61 6.80 5.27
N ALA A 175 -17.58 7.47 4.63
CA ALA A 175 -18.51 6.84 3.71
C ALA A 175 -17.78 6.14 2.55
N LEU A 176 -16.79 6.83 1.97
CA LEU A 176 -15.99 6.27 0.89
C LEU A 176 -15.13 5.10 1.36
N LYS A 177 -14.58 5.14 2.58
CA LYS A 177 -13.84 4.01 3.16
C LYS A 177 -14.70 2.76 3.32
N TYR A 178 -16.00 2.89 3.60
CA TYR A 178 -16.90 1.73 3.58
C TYR A 178 -17.08 1.15 2.18
N VAL A 179 -17.25 2.00 1.16
CA VAL A 179 -17.30 1.56 -0.24
C VAL A 179 -16.01 0.84 -0.63
N GLU A 180 -14.86 1.43 -0.32
CA GLU A 180 -13.54 0.84 -0.57
C GLU A 180 -13.36 -0.47 0.20
N LEU A 181 -13.82 -0.55 1.46
CA LEU A 181 -13.75 -1.76 2.26
C LEU A 181 -14.54 -2.91 1.62
N VAL A 182 -15.76 -2.64 1.15
CA VAL A 182 -16.60 -3.65 0.48
C VAL A 182 -15.93 -4.12 -0.81
N GLN A 183 -15.33 -3.22 -1.59
CA GLN A 183 -14.71 -3.57 -2.87
C GLN A 183 -13.36 -4.27 -2.74
N THR A 184 -12.54 -3.88 -1.76
CA THR A 184 -11.12 -4.27 -1.66
C THR A 184 -10.84 -5.24 -0.52
N GLY A 185 -11.62 -5.17 0.56
CA GLY A 185 -11.35 -5.89 1.81
C GLY A 185 -10.09 -5.41 2.55
N LEU A 186 -9.51 -4.26 2.18
CA LEU A 186 -8.29 -3.75 2.79
C LEU A 186 -8.53 -3.39 4.28
N PRO A 187 -7.70 -3.89 5.21
CA PRO A 187 -7.84 -3.59 6.65
C PRO A 187 -7.78 -2.10 6.97
N VAL A 188 -6.97 -1.34 6.22
CA VAL A 188 -6.84 0.11 6.42
C VAL A 188 -8.15 0.87 6.15
N CYS A 189 -9.01 0.37 5.26
CA CYS A 189 -10.34 0.93 5.01
C CYS A 189 -11.27 0.73 6.21
N ALA A 190 -11.23 -0.47 6.83
CA ALA A 190 -11.96 -0.74 8.06
C ALA A 190 -11.47 0.14 9.21
N LEU A 191 -10.16 0.24 9.42
CA LEU A 191 -9.60 1.08 10.48
C LEU A 191 -10.01 2.55 10.32
N SER A 192 -9.96 3.07 9.09
CA SER A 192 -10.39 4.44 8.79
C SER A 192 -11.90 4.62 9.01
N GLY A 193 -12.71 3.66 8.56
CA GLY A 193 -14.17 3.71 8.67
C GLY A 193 -14.70 3.54 10.11
N PHE A 194 -14.00 2.82 10.99
CA PHE A 194 -14.43 2.62 12.37
C PHE A 194 -13.81 3.62 13.37
N VAL A 195 -12.59 4.09 13.13
CA VAL A 195 -11.96 5.10 14.01
C VAL A 195 -12.43 6.52 13.68
N GLY A 196 -12.79 6.81 12.43
CA GLY A 196 -13.33 8.11 12.03
C GLY A 196 -14.60 8.54 12.80
N PRO A 197 -15.64 7.69 12.93
CA PRO A 197 -16.85 8.02 13.67
C PRO A 197 -16.64 8.35 15.16
N LEU A 198 -15.65 7.74 15.81
CA LEU A 198 -15.31 8.04 17.22
C LEU A 198 -14.84 9.50 17.39
N ARG A 199 -14.31 10.12 16.33
CA ARG A 199 -13.89 11.54 16.32
C ARG A 199 -15.04 12.49 16.02
N LEU A 200 -15.94 12.13 15.09
CA LEU A 200 -17.14 12.91 14.82
C LEU A 200 -17.98 13.12 16.09
N SER A 201 -18.08 12.08 16.93
CA SER A 201 -18.78 12.16 18.23
C SER A 201 -18.04 12.98 19.30
N SER A 202 -16.75 13.27 19.13
CA SER A 202 -15.94 14.04 20.10
C SER A 202 -15.88 15.54 19.81
N ARG A 203 -16.44 15.97 18.66
CA ARG A 203 -16.48 17.37 18.20
C ARG A 203 -17.88 17.99 18.22
N THR A 204 -18.90 17.19 18.58
CA THR A 204 -20.26 17.62 18.96
C THR A 204 -20.37 17.76 20.46
#